data_AF-A0A2G0VZQ7-F1
#
_entry.id   AF-A0A2G0VZQ7-F1
#
_cell.length_a   1.000
_cell.length_b   1.000
_cell.length_c   1.000
_cell.angle_alpha   90.00
_cell.angle_beta   90.00
_cell.angle_gamma   90.00
#
_symmetry.space_group_name_H-M   'P 1'
#
loop_
_entity.id
_entity.type
_entity.pdbx_description
1 polymer ?
#
loop_
_entity_poly.entity_id
_entity_poly.type
_entity_poly.pdbx_seq_one_letter_code
_entity_poly.pdbx_strand_id
1 'polypeptide(L)'
;MPSFVWERDTEDAWNEPYEYEGQEQFHREAFKVLLLIKSHYAEKDMHFDRDEQSLEKAIWLIQIDALEALVDALKLTEEKRHRIASRLFRDAVETMDISAYFFLAGDRAKKELGKWYSNEVIPHRVFREFIKNFKCEGEAKNLSGLYSDLSKYTHRTYSAITKSYLLGRDNKIAYDGFSESGFRVLPHVISLSYAIIAALIKRFITIAENTQQIDSAKIRDIWSKSLEEETIPRRFGPGPGQLLRSAPIEFELKLDDAN
;
A
#
# COMPACT_ATOMS: atom_id res chain seq x y z
N MET A 1 -12.18 -9.57 11.78
CA MET A 1 -12.23 -9.19 10.34
C MET A 1 -12.00 -7.69 10.26
N PRO A 2 -11.30 -7.19 9.23
CA PRO A 2 -11.22 -5.75 9.04
C PRO A 2 -12.63 -5.19 8.80
N SER A 3 -12.90 -4.06 9.44
CA SER A 3 -14.05 -3.19 9.19
C SER A 3 -14.19 -2.90 7.67
N PHE A 4 -15.39 -2.57 7.19
CA PHE A 4 -15.60 -2.17 5.77
C PHE A 4 -14.66 -1.03 5.33
N VAL A 5 -14.11 -0.26 6.28
CA VAL A 5 -13.13 0.80 6.01
C VAL A 5 -11.83 0.27 5.39
N TRP A 6 -11.47 -1.00 5.58
CA TRP A 6 -10.25 -1.63 5.05
C TRP A 6 -10.44 -2.44 3.75
N GLU A 7 -11.68 -2.83 3.44
CA GLU A 7 -11.98 -3.79 2.36
C GLU A 7 -12.54 -3.14 1.09
N ARG A 8 -12.50 -1.81 1.01
CA ARG A 8 -12.99 -1.09 -0.16
C ARG A 8 -11.97 -1.12 -1.30
N ASP A 9 -12.42 -1.42 -2.51
CA ASP A 9 -11.59 -1.26 -3.69
C ASP A 9 -11.53 0.21 -4.13
N THR A 10 -10.56 0.53 -5.00
CA THR A 10 -10.29 1.89 -5.44
C THR A 10 -11.39 2.51 -6.30
N GLU A 11 -12.13 1.70 -7.06
CA GLU A 11 -13.23 2.19 -7.90
C GLU A 11 -14.45 2.50 -7.04
N ASP A 12 -14.78 1.61 -6.10
CA ASP A 12 -15.84 1.85 -5.11
C ASP A 12 -15.51 3.03 -4.20
N ALA A 13 -14.27 3.20 -3.77
CA ALA A 13 -13.86 4.34 -2.94
C ALA A 13 -13.92 5.68 -3.71
N TRP A 14 -13.81 5.64 -5.03
CA TRP A 14 -13.95 6.82 -5.89
C TRP A 14 -15.42 7.17 -6.13
N ASN A 15 -16.23 6.17 -6.53
CA ASN A 15 -17.63 6.35 -6.88
C ASN A 15 -18.52 6.57 -5.65
N GLU A 16 -18.18 5.91 -4.55
CA GLU A 16 -18.89 5.97 -3.29
C GLU A 16 -17.89 6.28 -2.16
N PRO A 17 -17.50 7.55 -1.97
CA PRO A 17 -16.48 7.91 -0.98
C PRO A 17 -16.86 7.47 0.43
N TYR A 18 -15.86 7.19 1.26
CA TYR A 18 -16.08 7.02 2.69
C TYR A 18 -16.68 8.33 3.26
N GLU A 19 -17.59 8.18 4.21
CA GLU A 19 -18.02 9.27 5.06
C GLU A 19 -16.87 9.74 5.95
N TYR A 20 -16.93 10.99 6.42
CA TYR A 20 -15.85 11.57 7.24
C TYR A 20 -15.50 10.70 8.45
N GLU A 21 -16.49 10.18 9.18
CA GLU A 21 -16.25 9.30 10.34
C GLU A 21 -15.55 7.99 9.93
N GLY A 22 -15.89 7.43 8.77
CA GLY A 22 -15.22 6.24 8.24
C GLY A 22 -13.80 6.52 7.77
N GLN A 23 -13.54 7.71 7.21
CA GLN A 23 -12.20 8.19 6.87
C GLN A 23 -11.34 8.35 8.13
N GLU A 24 -11.90 8.93 9.19
CA GLU A 24 -11.22 9.11 10.47
C GLU A 24 -10.92 7.77 11.17
N GLN A 25 -11.88 6.83 11.19
CA GLN A 25 -11.66 5.49 11.72
C GLN A 25 -10.53 4.78 10.96
N PHE A 26 -10.59 4.76 9.62
CA PHE A 26 -9.52 4.16 8.82
C PHE A 26 -8.16 4.76 9.18
N HIS A 27 -8.07 6.09 9.25
CA HIS A 27 -6.82 6.76 9.56
C HIS A 27 -6.26 6.34 10.93
N ARG A 28 -7.08 6.34 11.98
CA ARG A 28 -6.64 5.96 13.34
C ARG A 28 -6.16 4.51 13.39
N GLU A 29 -6.92 3.60 12.79
CA GLU A 29 -6.57 2.17 12.73
C GLU A 29 -5.28 1.95 11.92
N ALA A 30 -5.19 2.55 10.74
CA ALA A 30 -4.02 2.42 9.86
C ALA A 30 -2.76 3.02 10.50
N PHE A 31 -2.88 4.16 11.17
CA PHE A 31 -1.78 4.76 11.92
C PHE A 31 -1.28 3.80 13.02
N LYS A 32 -2.20 3.18 13.76
CA LYS A 32 -1.87 2.23 14.82
C LYS A 32 -1.22 0.96 14.28
N VAL A 33 -1.70 0.42 13.15
CA VAL A 33 -1.07 -0.71 12.45
C VAL A 33 0.38 -0.37 12.08
N LEU A 34 0.59 0.74 11.37
CA LEU A 34 1.91 1.17 10.91
C LEU A 34 2.86 1.44 12.09
N LEU A 35 2.37 2.04 13.18
CA LEU A 35 3.17 2.31 14.38
C LEU A 35 3.63 1.01 15.06
N LEU A 36 2.76 0.00 15.17
CA LEU A 36 3.11 -1.28 15.77
C LEU A 36 4.06 -2.09 14.88
N ILE A 37 3.89 -2.03 13.56
CA ILE A 37 4.87 -2.59 12.61
C ILE A 37 6.22 -1.89 12.80
N LYS A 38 6.26 -0.55 12.82
CA LYS A 38 7.50 0.21 13.01
C LYS A 38 8.19 -0.15 14.32
N SER A 39 7.43 -0.31 15.39
CA SER A 39 7.93 -0.76 16.70
C SER A 39 8.58 -2.14 16.62
N HIS A 40 7.99 -3.06 15.85
CA HIS A 40 8.57 -4.39 15.61
C HIS A 40 9.87 -4.32 14.81
N TYR A 41 9.93 -3.55 13.72
CA TYR A 41 11.18 -3.42 12.94
C TYR A 41 12.30 -2.75 13.74
N ALA A 42 11.96 -1.87 14.68
CA ALA A 42 12.91 -1.23 15.59
C ALA A 42 13.57 -2.21 16.57
N GLU A 43 13.05 -3.43 16.75
CA GLU A 43 13.72 -4.46 17.56
C GLU A 43 15.06 -4.91 16.94
N LYS A 44 15.24 -4.72 15.63
CA LYS A 44 16.51 -4.93 14.91
C LYS A 44 17.32 -3.65 14.71
N ASP A 45 16.97 -2.55 15.40
CA ASP A 45 17.79 -1.36 15.38
C ASP A 45 19.21 -1.67 15.91
N MET A 46 20.22 -1.10 15.26
CA MET A 46 21.64 -1.37 15.53
C MET A 46 22.07 -2.85 15.43
N HIS A 47 21.27 -3.73 14.81
CA HIS A 47 21.58 -5.16 14.70
C HIS A 47 22.62 -5.48 13.63
N PHE A 48 22.55 -4.80 12.49
CA PHE A 48 23.36 -5.12 11.32
C PHE A 48 24.62 -4.25 11.23
N ASP A 49 25.75 -4.85 10.88
CA ASP A 49 26.99 -4.10 10.65
C ASP A 49 26.91 -3.29 9.37
N ARG A 50 27.59 -2.14 9.30
CA ARG A 50 27.56 -1.25 8.12
C ARG A 50 27.96 -1.98 6.84
N ASP A 51 29.02 -2.77 6.89
CA ASP A 51 29.62 -3.42 5.72
C ASP A 51 29.10 -4.86 5.49
N GLU A 52 28.18 -5.33 6.34
CA GLU A 52 27.48 -6.60 6.14
C GLU A 52 26.65 -6.56 4.85
N GLN A 53 26.77 -7.61 4.05
CA GLN A 53 26.03 -7.79 2.79
C GLN A 53 25.12 -9.03 2.85
N SER A 54 24.33 -9.14 3.91
CA SER A 54 23.39 -10.26 4.08
C SER A 54 22.06 -10.00 3.36
N LEU A 55 21.34 -11.08 3.07
CA LEU A 55 19.97 -11.01 2.55
C LEU A 55 19.01 -10.40 3.58
N GLU A 56 19.15 -10.80 4.85
CA GLU A 56 18.26 -10.33 5.93
C GLU A 56 18.35 -8.82 6.12
N LYS A 57 19.57 -8.26 6.17
CA LYS A 57 19.79 -6.82 6.24
C LYS A 57 19.16 -6.09 5.06
N ALA A 58 19.35 -6.60 3.83
CA ALA A 58 18.80 -5.94 2.64
C ALA A 58 17.27 -5.91 2.67
N ILE A 59 16.63 -7.02 3.04
CA ILE A 59 15.17 -7.09 3.19
C ILE A 59 14.70 -6.11 4.26
N TRP A 60 15.36 -6.09 5.42
CA TRP A 60 15.01 -5.18 6.52
C TRP A 60 15.13 -3.71 6.12
N LEU A 61 16.25 -3.29 5.50
CA LEU A 61 16.47 -1.92 5.03
C LEU A 61 15.41 -1.47 4.03
N ILE A 62 15.15 -2.32 3.02
CA ILE A 62 14.20 -2.03 1.96
C ILE A 62 12.77 -1.97 2.51
N GLN A 63 12.39 -2.89 3.39
CA GLN A 63 11.05 -2.86 3.97
C GLN A 63 10.85 -1.69 4.93
N ILE A 64 11.87 -1.24 5.67
CA ILE A 64 11.77 0.01 6.43
C ILE A 64 11.50 1.20 5.52
N ASP A 65 12.20 1.31 4.39
CA ASP A 65 11.98 2.39 3.42
C ASP A 65 10.53 2.39 2.89
N ALA A 66 10.00 1.20 2.53
CA ALA A 66 8.60 1.05 2.15
C ALA A 66 7.62 1.40 3.29
N LEU A 67 7.95 1.04 4.53
CA LEU A 67 7.13 1.33 5.71
C LEU A 67 7.05 2.83 5.99
N GLU A 68 8.19 3.55 5.94
CA GLU A 68 8.22 5.01 6.09
C GLU A 68 7.43 5.69 4.98
N ALA A 69 7.56 5.22 3.73
CA ALA A 69 6.76 5.75 2.62
C ALA A 69 5.26 5.60 2.86
N LEU A 70 4.80 4.50 3.49
CA LEU A 70 3.39 4.30 3.87
C LEU A 70 2.96 5.22 5.01
N VAL A 71 3.80 5.41 6.03
CA VAL A 71 3.55 6.34 7.14
C VAL A 71 3.39 7.77 6.62
N ASP A 72 4.31 8.20 5.77
CA ASP A 72 4.27 9.53 5.16
C ASP A 72 3.08 9.69 4.22
N ALA A 73 2.75 8.67 3.43
CA ALA A 73 1.56 8.66 2.58
C ALA A 73 0.27 8.83 3.40
N LEU A 74 0.12 8.14 4.52
CA LEU A 74 -1.04 8.25 5.40
C LEU A 74 -1.16 9.67 5.97
N LYS A 75 -0.06 10.20 6.52
CA LYS A 75 0.00 11.56 7.08
C LYS A 75 -0.31 12.63 6.03
N LEU A 76 0.32 12.54 4.86
CA LEU A 76 0.07 13.50 3.76
C LEU A 76 -1.37 13.42 3.26
N THR A 77 -2.00 12.25 3.30
CA THR A 77 -3.40 12.09 2.92
C THR A 77 -4.32 12.77 3.94
N GLU A 78 -4.06 12.62 5.24
CA GLU A 78 -4.76 13.33 6.31
C GLU A 78 -4.63 14.86 6.18
N GLU A 79 -3.41 15.35 5.90
CA GLU A 79 -3.13 16.76 5.60
C GLU A 79 -3.74 17.23 4.26
N LYS A 80 -4.47 16.36 3.56
CA LYS A 80 -5.09 16.58 2.24
C LYS A 80 -4.09 16.87 1.11
N ARG A 81 -2.82 16.55 1.32
CA ARG A 81 -1.69 16.65 0.37
C ARG A 81 -1.54 15.40 -0.48
N HIS A 82 -2.68 14.88 -0.95
CA HIS A 82 -2.81 13.63 -1.71
C HIS A 82 -1.94 13.55 -2.97
N ARG A 83 -1.59 14.67 -3.62
CA ARG A 83 -0.69 14.70 -4.79
C ARG A 83 0.76 14.30 -4.48
N ILE A 84 1.19 14.52 -3.24
CA ILE A 84 2.51 14.09 -2.77
C ILE A 84 2.39 12.65 -2.30
N ALA A 85 1.34 12.32 -1.53
CA ALA A 85 1.06 10.94 -1.10
C ALA A 85 0.98 9.96 -2.29
N SER A 86 0.35 10.36 -3.39
CA SER A 86 0.21 9.52 -4.59
C SER A 86 1.54 9.13 -5.22
N ARG A 87 2.60 9.90 -5.00
CA ARG A 87 3.95 9.55 -5.49
C ARG A 87 4.53 8.42 -4.65
N LEU A 88 4.37 8.51 -3.33
CA LEU A 88 4.84 7.52 -2.36
C LEU A 88 4.17 6.15 -2.54
N PHE A 89 2.93 6.11 -3.05
CA PHE A 89 2.26 4.83 -3.31
C PHE A 89 3.04 3.94 -4.29
N ARG A 90 3.62 4.55 -5.32
CA ARG A 90 4.42 3.82 -6.30
C ARG A 90 5.75 3.39 -5.70
N ASP A 91 6.41 4.31 -5.00
CA ASP A 91 7.69 4.05 -4.36
C ASP A 91 7.56 2.88 -3.35
N ALA A 92 6.53 2.91 -2.48
CA ALA A 92 6.26 1.84 -1.53
C ALA A 92 6.07 0.47 -2.22
N VAL A 93 5.32 0.41 -3.33
CA VAL A 93 5.10 -0.83 -4.07
C VAL A 93 6.39 -1.36 -4.70
N GLU A 94 7.12 -0.52 -5.43
CA GLU A 94 8.35 -0.92 -6.10
C GLU A 94 9.42 -1.36 -5.09
N THR A 95 9.50 -0.70 -3.92
CA THR A 95 10.37 -1.06 -2.80
C THR A 95 9.93 -2.37 -2.13
N MET A 96 8.64 -2.60 -1.91
CA MET A 96 8.14 -3.89 -1.41
C MET A 96 8.48 -5.04 -2.36
N ASP A 97 8.27 -4.83 -3.66
CA ASP A 97 8.48 -5.80 -4.71
C ASP A 97 9.95 -6.27 -4.82
N ILE A 98 10.91 -5.35 -4.70
CA ILE A 98 12.33 -5.71 -4.72
C ILE A 98 12.72 -6.52 -3.47
N SER A 99 12.14 -6.23 -2.29
CA SER A 99 12.38 -7.06 -1.09
C SER A 99 11.87 -8.49 -1.28
N ALA A 100 10.67 -8.63 -1.86
CA ALA A 100 10.08 -9.93 -2.16
C ALA A 100 10.90 -10.68 -3.22
N TYR A 101 11.39 -9.99 -4.24
CA TYR A 101 12.28 -10.56 -5.25
C TYR A 101 13.54 -11.15 -4.63
N PHE A 102 14.23 -10.39 -3.77
CA PHE A 102 15.47 -10.85 -3.16
C PHE A 102 15.30 -12.10 -2.32
N PHE A 103 14.15 -12.25 -1.66
CA PHE A 103 13.84 -13.43 -0.89
C PHE A 103 13.44 -14.63 -1.78
N LEU A 104 12.56 -14.42 -2.76
CA LEU A 104 11.89 -15.50 -3.48
C LEU A 104 12.68 -16.03 -4.69
N ALA A 105 13.53 -15.22 -5.33
CA ALA A 105 14.14 -15.59 -6.62
C ALA A 105 15.44 -16.42 -6.51
N GLY A 106 15.81 -16.86 -5.30
CA GLY A 106 16.93 -17.77 -5.07
C GLY A 106 18.27 -17.28 -5.66
N ASP A 107 18.95 -18.14 -6.43
CA ASP A 107 20.26 -17.81 -7.00
C ASP A 107 20.24 -16.62 -7.97
N ARG A 108 19.11 -16.36 -8.65
CA ARG A 108 18.96 -15.17 -9.50
C ARG A 108 18.98 -13.89 -8.66
N ALA A 109 18.32 -13.92 -7.50
CA ALA A 109 18.33 -12.80 -6.56
C ALA A 109 19.72 -12.53 -5.98
N LYS A 110 20.53 -13.56 -5.68
CA LYS A 110 21.88 -13.37 -5.10
C LYS A 110 22.78 -12.47 -5.94
N LYS A 111 22.75 -12.63 -7.28
CA LYS A 111 23.54 -11.78 -8.18
C LYS A 111 23.05 -10.34 -8.17
N GLU A 112 21.75 -10.13 -8.23
CA GLU A 112 21.16 -8.78 -8.22
C GLU A 112 21.29 -8.12 -6.84
N LEU A 113 21.32 -8.89 -5.75
CA LEU A 113 21.59 -8.40 -4.41
C LEU A 113 23.01 -7.83 -4.30
N GLY A 114 24.02 -8.54 -4.84
CA GLY A 114 25.40 -8.04 -4.89
C GLY A 114 25.54 -6.74 -5.69
N LYS A 115 24.80 -6.62 -6.79
CA LYS A 115 24.72 -5.37 -7.57
C LYS A 115 24.08 -4.24 -6.77
N TRP A 116 22.97 -4.52 -6.06
CA TRP A 116 22.30 -3.53 -5.22
C TRP A 116 23.22 -2.99 -4.12
N TYR A 117 23.95 -3.87 -3.41
CA TYR A 117 24.98 -3.45 -2.45
C TYR A 117 26.15 -2.67 -3.10
N SER A 118 26.35 -2.84 -4.40
CA SER A 118 27.34 -2.09 -5.19
C SER A 118 26.78 -0.78 -5.77
N ASN A 119 25.61 -0.33 -5.29
CA ASN A 119 24.90 0.88 -5.74
C ASN A 119 24.39 0.83 -7.19
N GLU A 120 24.18 -0.36 -7.75
CA GLU A 120 23.51 -0.50 -9.04
C GLU A 120 21.99 -0.48 -8.88
N VAL A 121 21.32 0.19 -9.81
CA VAL A 121 19.86 0.21 -9.87
C VAL A 121 19.35 -1.12 -10.41
N ILE A 122 18.54 -1.81 -9.62
CA ILE A 122 17.82 -3.01 -10.08
C ILE A 122 16.51 -2.57 -10.73
N PRO A 123 16.35 -2.71 -12.05
CA PRO A 123 15.15 -2.19 -12.71
C PRO A 123 13.91 -2.99 -12.29
N HIS A 124 12.79 -2.32 -12.01
CA HIS A 124 11.54 -2.98 -11.59
C HIS A 124 11.02 -4.04 -12.59
N ARG A 125 11.42 -3.98 -13.86
CA ARG A 125 11.14 -5.04 -14.85
C ARG A 125 11.63 -6.42 -14.40
N VAL A 126 12.73 -6.49 -13.66
CA VAL A 126 13.32 -7.74 -13.17
C VAL A 126 12.31 -8.48 -12.30
N PHE A 127 11.67 -7.77 -11.37
CA PHE A 127 10.61 -8.35 -10.55
C PHE A 127 9.37 -8.73 -11.37
N ARG A 128 8.92 -7.86 -12.28
CA ARG A 128 7.74 -8.14 -13.12
C ARG A 128 7.92 -9.38 -13.99
N GLU A 129 9.12 -9.56 -14.55
CA GLU A 129 9.49 -10.77 -15.32
C GLU A 129 9.58 -11.99 -14.41
N PHE A 130 10.11 -11.85 -13.20
CA PHE A 130 10.15 -12.93 -12.20
C PHE A 130 8.74 -13.44 -11.86
N ILE A 131 7.82 -12.56 -11.46
CA ILE A 131 6.45 -12.96 -11.09
C ILE A 131 5.72 -13.61 -12.27
N LYS A 132 5.87 -13.07 -13.48
CA LYS A 132 5.25 -13.63 -14.69
C LYS A 132 5.69 -15.08 -14.95
N ASN A 133 6.94 -15.41 -14.63
CA ASN A 133 7.51 -16.73 -14.91
C ASN A 133 7.34 -17.73 -13.75
N PHE A 134 7.13 -17.26 -12.52
CA PHE A 134 7.16 -18.10 -11.32
C PHE A 134 5.77 -18.38 -10.71
N LYS A 135 4.76 -17.57 -11.04
CA LYS A 135 3.41 -17.67 -10.45
C LYS A 135 2.35 -17.92 -11.52
N CYS A 136 1.30 -18.66 -11.16
CA CYS A 136 0.13 -18.91 -12.02
C CYS A 136 -0.40 -17.60 -12.63
N GLU A 137 -0.91 -17.66 -13.87
CA GLU A 137 -1.37 -16.48 -14.63
C GLU A 137 -2.28 -15.53 -13.84
N GLY A 138 -3.07 -16.06 -12.89
CA GLY A 138 -3.97 -15.27 -12.04
C GLY A 138 -3.27 -14.28 -11.10
N GLU A 139 -2.17 -14.66 -10.45
CA GLU A 139 -1.47 -13.77 -9.51
C GLU A 139 -0.68 -12.67 -10.24
N ALA A 140 -0.08 -13.01 -11.39
CA ALA A 140 0.56 -12.03 -12.27
C ALA A 140 -0.46 -11.03 -12.83
N LYS A 141 -1.68 -11.49 -13.14
CA LYS A 141 -2.79 -10.64 -13.60
C LYS A 141 -3.30 -9.71 -12.49
N ASN A 142 -3.39 -10.17 -11.25
CA ASN A 142 -3.80 -9.34 -10.11
C ASN A 142 -2.78 -8.24 -9.82
N LEU A 143 -1.49 -8.57 -9.82
CA LEU A 143 -0.41 -7.59 -9.65
C LEU A 143 -0.40 -6.56 -10.79
N SER A 144 -0.63 -7.01 -12.03
CA SER A 144 -0.81 -6.12 -13.19
C SER A 144 -2.03 -5.21 -13.05
N GLY A 145 -3.12 -5.69 -12.43
CA GLY A 145 -4.31 -4.90 -12.10
C GLY A 145 -3.97 -3.77 -11.12
N LEU A 146 -3.32 -4.10 -10.00
CA LEU A 146 -2.84 -3.13 -9.01
C LEU A 146 -1.95 -2.06 -9.66
N TYR A 147 -0.97 -2.46 -10.49
CA TYR A 147 -0.13 -1.50 -11.20
C TYR A 147 -0.92 -0.62 -12.16
N SER A 148 -1.88 -1.18 -12.88
CA SER A 148 -2.76 -0.43 -13.78
C SER A 148 -3.57 0.61 -13.00
N ASP A 149 -4.13 0.24 -11.85
CA ASP A 149 -4.98 1.12 -11.05
C ASP A 149 -4.16 2.21 -10.36
N LEU A 150 -2.99 1.86 -9.82
CA LEU A 150 -2.00 2.84 -9.39
C LEU A 150 -1.63 3.76 -10.56
N SER A 151 -1.39 3.21 -11.75
CA SER A 151 -0.97 4.02 -12.90
C SER A 151 -2.00 5.06 -13.31
N LYS A 152 -3.29 4.74 -13.19
CA LYS A 152 -4.41 5.68 -13.44
C LYS A 152 -4.44 6.86 -12.45
N TYR A 153 -3.70 6.81 -11.34
CA TYR A 153 -3.68 7.84 -10.31
C TYR A 153 -2.30 8.46 -10.10
N THR A 154 -1.23 7.69 -10.30
CA THR A 154 0.16 8.11 -10.05
C THR A 154 0.85 8.66 -11.30
N HIS A 155 0.37 8.34 -12.51
CA HIS A 155 0.95 8.90 -13.73
C HIS A 155 0.44 10.32 -14.01
N ARG A 156 1.24 11.11 -14.74
CA ARG A 156 0.88 12.45 -15.20
C ARG A 156 -0.02 12.44 -16.45
N THR A 157 -0.98 11.52 -16.51
CA THR A 157 -1.99 11.54 -17.56
C THR A 157 -3.01 12.65 -17.29
N TYR A 158 -3.69 13.14 -18.33
CA TYR A 158 -4.73 14.16 -18.17
C TYR A 158 -5.77 13.74 -17.12
N SER A 159 -6.30 12.51 -17.24
CA SER A 159 -7.27 11.95 -16.29
C SER A 159 -6.74 11.97 -14.85
N ALA A 160 -5.57 11.36 -14.60
CA ALA A 160 -4.97 11.31 -13.27
C ALA A 160 -4.71 12.69 -12.66
N ILE A 161 -4.21 13.64 -13.45
CA ILE A 161 -3.98 15.02 -12.99
C ILE A 161 -5.30 15.69 -12.64
N THR A 162 -6.30 15.60 -13.53
CA THR A 162 -7.61 16.26 -13.33
C THR A 162 -8.42 15.69 -12.18
N LYS A 163 -8.16 14.45 -11.73
CA LYS A 163 -8.76 13.89 -10.51
C LYS A 163 -8.44 14.70 -9.25
N SER A 164 -7.35 15.46 -9.26
CA SER A 164 -6.99 16.38 -8.17
C SER A 164 -7.55 17.80 -8.37
N TYR A 165 -8.33 18.07 -9.41
CA TYR A 165 -8.90 19.40 -9.68
C TYR A 165 -10.40 19.39 -9.38
N LEU A 166 -10.90 20.53 -8.91
CA LEU A 166 -12.32 20.77 -8.78
C LEU A 166 -12.92 21.14 -10.14
N LEU A 167 -14.12 20.63 -10.41
CA LEU A 167 -14.96 21.16 -11.48
C LEU A 167 -15.78 22.33 -10.93
N GLY A 168 -15.44 23.54 -11.38
CA GLY A 168 -16.13 24.77 -11.07
C GLY A 168 -17.26 25.08 -12.06
N ARG A 169 -17.81 26.30 -11.97
CA ARG A 169 -18.86 26.78 -12.88
C ARG A 169 -18.37 26.80 -14.34
N ASP A 170 -19.30 26.60 -15.27
CA ASP A 170 -19.05 26.64 -16.72
C ASP A 170 -17.98 25.64 -17.21
N ASN A 171 -17.88 24.47 -16.58
CA ASN A 171 -16.87 23.44 -16.88
C ASN A 171 -15.42 23.90 -16.71
N LYS A 172 -15.18 24.92 -15.87
CA LYS A 172 -13.82 25.40 -15.57
C LYS A 172 -13.20 24.60 -14.44
N ILE A 173 -11.94 24.21 -14.60
CA ILE A 173 -11.19 23.52 -13.54
C ILE A 173 -10.63 24.52 -12.53
N ALA A 174 -10.63 24.15 -11.25
CA ALA A 174 -9.99 24.91 -10.19
C ALA A 174 -8.99 24.02 -9.44
N TYR A 175 -7.81 24.57 -9.18
CA TYR A 175 -6.80 23.92 -8.36
C TYR A 175 -7.12 24.16 -6.88
N ASP A 176 -7.28 23.07 -6.14
CA ASP A 176 -7.56 23.06 -4.70
C ASP A 176 -6.43 23.70 -3.85
N GLY A 177 -5.18 23.50 -4.25
CA GLY A 177 -3.99 23.97 -3.53
C GLY A 177 -3.72 25.48 -3.63
N PHE A 178 -4.54 26.23 -4.38
CA PHE A 178 -4.53 27.70 -4.34
C PHE A 178 -5.45 28.27 -3.26
N SER A 179 -6.22 27.43 -2.55
CA SER A 179 -6.99 27.90 -1.40
C SER A 179 -6.21 27.65 -0.12
N GLU A 180 -5.96 28.72 0.65
CA GLU A 180 -5.34 28.64 1.99
C GLU A 180 -6.18 27.81 2.96
N SER A 181 -7.48 27.68 2.69
CA SER A 181 -8.46 27.06 3.57
C SER A 181 -8.51 25.52 3.55
N GLY A 182 -7.91 24.85 2.55
CA GLY A 182 -7.90 23.38 2.45
C GLY A 182 -9.27 22.69 2.26
N PHE A 183 -10.38 23.44 2.15
CA PHE A 183 -11.74 22.91 1.95
C PHE A 183 -12.03 22.45 0.52
N ARG A 184 -11.06 22.55 -0.39
CA ARG A 184 -11.24 22.27 -1.81
C ARG A 184 -10.80 20.86 -2.24
N VAL A 185 -10.40 20.01 -1.30
CA VAL A 185 -10.06 18.61 -1.62
C VAL A 185 -11.32 17.76 -1.59
N LEU A 186 -11.56 17.03 -2.67
CA LEU A 186 -12.77 16.25 -2.85
C LEU A 186 -12.73 14.97 -1.99
N PRO A 187 -13.83 14.59 -1.30
CA PRO A 187 -13.87 13.40 -0.45
C PRO A 187 -13.51 12.10 -1.17
N HIS A 188 -13.81 11.98 -2.47
CA HIS A 188 -13.45 10.81 -3.28
C HIS A 188 -11.94 10.64 -3.46
N VAL A 189 -11.17 11.75 -3.48
CA VAL A 189 -9.70 11.69 -3.64
C VAL A 189 -9.06 11.14 -2.37
N ILE A 190 -9.54 11.60 -1.21
CA ILE A 190 -9.10 11.10 0.09
C ILE A 190 -9.49 9.63 0.25
N SER A 191 -10.74 9.30 -0.08
CA SER A 191 -11.24 7.92 0.01
C SER A 191 -10.47 6.96 -0.87
N LEU A 192 -10.22 7.34 -2.13
CA LEU A 192 -9.35 6.59 -3.04
C LEU A 192 -7.95 6.39 -2.45
N SER A 193 -7.36 7.46 -1.89
CA SER A 193 -6.03 7.41 -1.30
C SER A 193 -5.98 6.43 -0.12
N TYR A 194 -7.00 6.43 0.73
CA TYR A 194 -7.13 5.47 1.84
C TYR A 194 -7.34 4.03 1.37
N ALA A 195 -8.16 3.78 0.35
CA ALA A 195 -8.30 2.44 -0.23
C ALA A 195 -6.98 1.91 -0.79
N ILE A 196 -6.19 2.77 -1.45
CA ILE A 196 -4.84 2.42 -1.91
C ILE A 196 -3.94 2.11 -0.72
N ILE A 197 -3.87 2.98 0.29
CA ILE A 197 -3.05 2.77 1.49
C ILE A 197 -3.44 1.46 2.19
N ALA A 198 -4.72 1.15 2.31
CA ALA A 198 -5.22 -0.11 2.88
C ALA A 198 -4.67 -1.33 2.13
N ALA A 199 -4.76 -1.31 0.80
CA ALA A 199 -4.23 -2.36 -0.05
C ALA A 199 -2.71 -2.51 0.09
N LEU A 200 -1.98 -1.39 0.19
CA LEU A 200 -0.53 -1.39 0.35
C LEU A 200 -0.07 -1.87 1.73
N ILE A 201 -0.78 -1.50 2.80
CA ILE A 201 -0.52 -2.01 4.16
C ILE A 201 -0.74 -3.52 4.20
N LYS A 202 -1.85 -4.01 3.66
CA LYS A 202 -2.13 -5.45 3.58
C LYS A 202 -1.03 -6.18 2.81
N ARG A 203 -0.62 -5.65 1.65
CA ARG A 203 0.49 -6.18 0.86
C ARG A 203 1.81 -6.18 1.64
N PHE A 204 2.12 -5.10 2.34
CA PHE A 204 3.32 -4.99 3.18
C PHE A 204 3.35 -6.12 4.21
N ILE A 205 2.26 -6.32 4.95
CA ILE A 205 2.16 -7.37 5.97
C ILE A 205 2.38 -8.74 5.34
N THR A 206 1.75 -9.04 4.20
CA THR A 206 1.94 -10.33 3.55
C THR A 206 3.40 -10.51 3.09
N ILE A 207 4.04 -9.48 2.53
CA ILE A 207 5.45 -9.58 2.13
C ILE A 207 6.36 -9.75 3.35
N ALA A 208 6.12 -9.01 4.43
CA ALA A 208 6.87 -9.11 5.67
C ALA A 208 6.75 -10.51 6.30
N GLU A 209 5.57 -11.13 6.23
CA GLU A 209 5.34 -12.52 6.65
C GLU A 209 6.15 -13.50 5.80
N ASN A 210 6.05 -13.39 4.48
CA ASN A 210 6.72 -14.32 3.56
C ASN A 210 8.24 -14.21 3.62
N THR A 211 8.75 -13.00 3.84
CA THR A 211 10.18 -12.74 4.02
C THR A 211 10.64 -12.94 5.46
N GLN A 212 9.77 -13.48 6.32
CA GLN A 212 10.05 -13.85 7.71
C GLN A 212 10.53 -12.67 8.59
N GLN A 213 10.20 -11.44 8.22
CA GLN A 213 10.48 -10.26 9.04
C GLN A 213 9.49 -10.11 10.19
N ILE A 214 8.26 -10.60 10.01
CA ILE A 214 7.22 -10.65 11.04
C ILE A 214 6.56 -12.03 11.01
N ASP A 215 6.40 -12.68 12.16
CA ASP A 215 5.67 -13.95 12.23
C ASP A 215 4.14 -13.75 12.26
N SER A 216 3.40 -14.81 11.93
CA SER A 216 1.93 -14.79 11.88
C SER A 216 1.25 -14.51 13.23
N ALA A 217 1.90 -14.84 14.36
CA ALA A 217 1.34 -14.55 15.68
C ALA A 217 1.42 -13.04 15.96
N LYS A 218 2.56 -12.41 15.65
CA LYS A 218 2.75 -10.97 15.75
C LYS A 218 1.85 -10.21 14.80
N ILE A 219 1.63 -10.68 13.58
CA ILE A 219 0.67 -10.06 12.64
C ILE A 219 -0.74 -10.04 13.22
N ARG A 220 -1.21 -11.17 13.80
CA ARG A 220 -2.51 -11.23 14.47
C ARG A 220 -2.61 -10.27 15.65
N ASP A 221 -1.54 -10.15 16.44
CA ASP A 221 -1.44 -9.20 17.55
C ASP A 221 -1.49 -7.74 17.09
N ILE A 222 -0.81 -7.40 15.99
CA ILE A 222 -0.85 -6.05 15.39
C ILE A 222 -2.27 -5.71 14.98
N TRP A 223 -2.95 -6.59 14.25
CA TRP A 223 -4.33 -6.34 13.84
C TRP A 223 -5.28 -6.22 15.03
N SER A 224 -5.21 -7.15 15.99
CA SER A 224 -6.12 -7.14 17.14
C SER A 224 -5.95 -5.90 18.01
N LYS A 225 -4.73 -5.40 18.16
CA LYS A 225 -4.46 -4.16 18.89
C LYS A 225 -4.84 -2.91 18.11
N SER A 226 -4.89 -2.97 16.78
CA SER A 226 -5.05 -1.78 15.96
C SER A 226 -6.50 -1.45 15.59
N LEU A 227 -7.32 -2.47 15.35
CA LEU A 227 -8.70 -2.30 14.92
C LEU A 227 -9.59 -1.85 16.09
N GLU A 228 -10.50 -0.91 15.83
CA GLU A 228 -11.50 -0.50 16.81
C GLU A 228 -12.56 -1.60 16.97
N GLU A 229 -13.10 -1.77 18.18
CA GLU A 229 -14.12 -2.81 18.45
C GLU A 229 -15.41 -2.55 17.67
N GLU A 230 -15.77 -1.28 17.53
CA GLU A 230 -16.95 -0.84 16.79
C GLU A 230 -16.55 -0.26 15.44
N THR A 231 -17.28 -0.67 14.40
CA THR A 231 -17.15 -0.10 13.08
C THR A 231 -18.21 0.96 12.88
N ILE A 232 -17.79 2.16 12.43
CA ILE A 232 -18.72 3.25 12.12
C ILE A 232 -19.73 2.75 11.08
N PRO A 233 -21.05 2.83 11.34
CA PRO A 233 -22.04 2.37 10.40
C PRO A 233 -22.05 3.26 9.16
N ARG A 234 -22.16 2.65 7.99
CA ARG A 234 -22.36 3.37 6.73
C ARG A 234 -23.76 3.99 6.74
N ARG A 235 -23.85 5.32 6.62
CA ARG A 235 -25.12 6.07 6.58
C ARG A 235 -25.65 6.21 5.15
N PHE A 236 -24.77 6.27 4.16
CA PHE A 236 -25.12 6.47 2.75
C PHE A 236 -24.59 5.34 1.85
N GLY A 237 -25.49 4.55 1.28
CA GLY A 237 -25.20 3.43 0.38
C GLY A 237 -26.43 2.53 0.19
N PRO A 238 -26.39 1.52 -0.70
CA PRO A 238 -27.45 0.52 -0.76
C PRO A 238 -27.48 -0.20 0.59
N GLY A 239 -28.65 -0.23 1.22
CA GLY A 239 -28.82 -0.48 2.66
C GLY A 239 -28.47 -1.89 3.17
N PRO A 240 -28.89 -2.22 4.40
CA PRO A 240 -28.56 -3.50 5.05
C PRO A 240 -29.16 -4.67 4.26
N GLY A 241 -28.30 -5.55 3.71
CA GLY A 241 -28.72 -6.79 3.05
C GLY A 241 -28.28 -6.99 1.60
N GLN A 242 -27.58 -6.04 0.97
CA GLN A 242 -26.96 -6.28 -0.34
C GLN A 242 -25.46 -6.53 -0.20
N LEU A 243 -25.04 -7.75 -0.58
CA LEU A 243 -23.65 -8.18 -0.61
C LEU A 243 -22.81 -7.18 -1.41
N LEU A 244 -21.76 -6.67 -0.78
CA LEU A 244 -20.64 -5.99 -1.44
C LEU A 244 -20.29 -6.77 -2.70
N ARG A 245 -20.08 -6.07 -3.83
CA ARG A 245 -19.25 -6.66 -4.88
C ARG A 245 -17.91 -6.93 -4.20
N SER A 246 -17.62 -8.21 -3.99
CA SER A 246 -16.45 -8.65 -3.26
C SER A 246 -15.23 -7.91 -3.79
N ALA A 247 -14.38 -7.44 -2.87
CA ALA A 247 -13.02 -7.05 -3.19
C ALA A 247 -12.37 -8.13 -4.08
N PRO A 248 -11.45 -7.80 -5.00
CA PRO A 248 -10.60 -8.81 -5.59
C PRO A 248 -9.73 -9.44 -4.49
N ILE A 249 -10.28 -10.52 -3.94
CA ILE A 249 -9.71 -11.75 -3.37
C ILE A 249 -8.39 -11.63 -2.61
N GLU A 250 -8.42 -12.17 -1.38
CA GLU A 250 -7.29 -12.42 -0.49
C GLU A 250 -6.02 -12.90 -1.24
N PHE A 251 -4.91 -12.25 -0.90
CA PHE A 251 -3.59 -12.58 -1.40
C PHE A 251 -2.97 -13.64 -0.48
N GLU A 252 -3.11 -14.92 -0.83
CA GLU A 252 -2.34 -15.99 -0.19
C GLU A 252 -1.04 -16.24 -0.99
N LEU A 253 0.08 -15.74 -0.46
CA LEU A 253 1.39 -16.24 -0.85
C LEU A 253 1.62 -17.57 -0.13
N LYS A 254 1.13 -18.68 -0.71
CA LYS A 254 1.58 -20.02 -0.30
C LYS A 254 2.75 -20.43 -1.19
N LEU A 255 3.84 -20.83 -0.55
CA LEU A 255 4.89 -21.62 -1.18
C LEU A 255 4.31 -23.03 -1.34
N ASP A 256 4.24 -23.52 -2.57
CA ASP A 256 4.16 -24.97 -2.74
C ASP A 256 5.50 -25.53 -2.27
N ASP A 257 5.46 -26.41 -1.27
CA ASP A 257 6.62 -27.20 -0.85
C ASP A 257 7.06 -28.08 -2.03
N ALA A 258 7.94 -27.54 -2.86
CA ALA A 258 8.60 -28.29 -3.91
C ALA A 258 9.82 -29.01 -3.30
N ASN A 259 9.65 -30.32 -3.12
CA ASN A 259 10.73 -31.30 -2.91
C ASN A 259 11.89 -31.12 -3.89
#